data_AF-A0A1F8XBV8-F1
#
_entry.id   AF-A0A1F8XBV8-F1
#
_cell.length_a   1.000
_cell.length_b   1.000
_cell.length_c   1.000
_cell.angle_alpha   90.00
_cell.angle_beta   90.00
_cell.angle_gamma   90.00
#
_symmetry.space_group_name_H-M   'P 1'
#
loop_
_entity.id
_entity.type
_entity.pdbx_description
1 polymer ?
#
loop_
_entity_poly.entity_id
_entity_poly.type
_entity_poly.pdbx_seq_one_letter_code
_entity_poly.pdbx_strand_id
1 'polypeptide(L)' 'MIVECGACSAQNFVSPERLAVRDIPPRCWECGRALSIGAGRVEIPGETRRIDPESKGDADVERCRKLIRGRTT' A
#
# COMPACT_ATOMS: atom_id res chain seq x y z
N MET A 1 -15.32 17.50 -11.59
CA MET A 1 -15.07 16.10 -12.03
C MET A 1 -15.37 15.16 -10.88
N ILE A 2 -15.73 13.91 -11.18
CA ILE A 2 -15.97 12.86 -10.19
C ILE A 2 -14.69 12.02 -10.07
N VAL A 3 -14.27 11.75 -8.83
CA VAL A 3 -13.09 10.94 -8.51
C VAL A 3 -13.50 9.84 -7.55
N GLU A 4 -13.19 8.61 -7.90
CA GLU A 4 -13.44 7.47 -7.02
C GLU A 4 -12.29 7.31 -6.02
N CYS A 5 -12.64 7.04 -4.75
CA CYS A 5 -11.65 6.75 -3.74
C CYS A 5 -11.17 5.30 -3.88
N GLY A 6 -9.89 5.08 -4.17
CA GLY A 6 -9.31 3.74 -4.25
C GLY A 6 -9.32 2.93 -2.94
N ALA A 7 -9.72 3.51 -1.81
CA ALA A 7 -9.76 2.83 -0.52
C ALA A 7 -11.17 2.39 -0.08
N CYS A 8 -12.21 3.18 -0.38
CA CYS A 8 -13.58 2.88 0.04
C CYS A 8 -14.59 2.94 -1.11
N SER A 9 -14.14 3.14 -2.35
CA SER A 9 -14.98 3.28 -3.56
C SER A 9 -16.03 4.39 -3.51
N ALA A 10 -15.94 5.30 -2.54
CA ALA A 10 -16.81 6.47 -2.50
C ALA A 10 -16.54 7.40 -3.68
N GLN A 11 -17.61 7.92 -4.29
CA GLN A 11 -17.52 8.95 -5.33
C GLN A 11 -17.35 10.32 -4.70
N ASN A 12 -16.33 11.06 -5.14
CA ASN A 12 -15.99 12.38 -4.61
C ASN A 12 -16.11 13.43 -5.72
N PHE A 13 -16.91 14.45 -5.48
CA PHE A 13 -17.02 15.58 -6.39
C PHE A 13 -15.89 16.57 -6.09
N VAL A 14 -15.03 16.80 -7.09
CA VAL A 14 -13.96 17.80 -6.98
C VAL A 14 -14.03 18.79 -8.12
N SER A 15 -14.09 20.07 -7.79
CA SER A 15 -14.09 21.15 -8.77
C SER A 15 -12.75 21.22 -9.52
N PRO A 16 -12.77 21.34 -10.85
CA PRO A 16 -11.54 21.44 -11.65
C PRO A 16 -10.69 22.65 -11.28
N GLU A 17 -11.32 23.76 -10.89
CA GLU A 17 -10.62 24.99 -10.45
C GLU A 17 -9.81 24.73 -9.18
N ARG A 18 -10.41 24.04 -8.20
CA ARG A 18 -9.71 23.63 -6.98
C ARG A 18 -8.56 22.68 -7.29
N LEU A 19 -8.72 21.82 -8.28
CA LEU A 19 -7.66 20.94 -8.73
C LEU A 19 -6.50 21.69 -9.40
N ALA A 20 -6.78 22.74 -10.16
CA ALA A 20 -5.75 23.50 -10.87
C ALA A 20 -4.79 24.24 -9.92
N VAL A 21 -5.28 24.68 -8.76
CA VAL A 21 -4.51 25.49 -7.80
C VAL A 21 -4.10 24.73 -6.53
N ARG A 22 -4.32 23.40 -6.46
CA ARG A 22 -4.04 22.66 -5.23
C ARG A 22 -2.55 22.39 -5.05
N ASP A 23 -2.03 22.74 -3.88
CA ASP A 23 -0.78 22.18 -3.36
C ASP A 23 -1.02 20.83 -2.67
N ILE A 24 -2.21 20.61 -2.12
CA ILE A 24 -2.57 19.41 -1.34
C ILE A 24 -3.72 18.65 -2.02
N PRO A 25 -3.61 17.32 -2.20
CA PRO A 25 -4.70 16.53 -2.76
C PRO A 25 -5.96 16.60 -1.90
N PRO A 26 -7.15 16.69 -2.52
CA PRO A 26 -8.41 16.67 -1.78
C PRO A 26 -8.58 15.34 -1.06
N ARG A 27 -9.25 15.37 0.09
CA ARG A 27 -9.52 14.18 0.89
C ARG A 27 -10.89 13.61 0.55
N CYS A 28 -11.01 12.30 0.68
CA CYS A 28 -12.27 11.61 0.56
C CYS A 28 -13.22 12.07 1.66
N TRP A 29 -14.45 12.40 1.30
CA TRP A 29 -15.46 12.83 2.26
C TRP A 29 -15.90 11.69 3.19
N GLU A 30 -15.82 10.43 2.72
CA GLU A 30 -16.21 9.24 3.49
C GLU A 30 -15.08 8.77 4.42
N CYS A 31 -13.89 8.50 3.88
CA CYS A 31 -12.80 7.86 4.64
C CYS A 31 -11.62 8.79 5.00
N GLY A 32 -11.63 10.05 4.57
CA GLY A 32 -10.59 11.05 4.90
C GLY A 32 -9.23 10.86 4.22
N ARG A 33 -9.04 9.78 3.44
CA ARG A 33 -7.80 9.53 2.69
C ARG A 33 -7.62 10.52 1.54
N ALA A 34 -6.37 10.83 1.22
CA ALA A 34 -6.04 11.67 0.08
C ALA A 34 -6.47 10.98 -1.23
N LEU A 35 -7.15 11.73 -2.09
CA LEU A 35 -7.54 11.27 -3.42
C LEU A 35 -6.37 11.48 -4.39
N SER A 36 -5.89 10.40 -4.98
CA SER A 36 -4.86 10.39 -6.00
C SER A 36 -5.44 10.84 -7.35
N ILE A 37 -5.56 12.15 -7.53
CA ILE A 37 -6.03 12.75 -8.78
C ILE A 37 -4.78 13.12 -9.58
N GLY A 38 -4.48 12.36 -10.62
CA GLY A 38 -3.34 12.63 -11.49
C GLY A 38 -3.49 13.99 -12.17
N ALA A 39 -2.68 14.97 -11.78
CA ALA A 39 -2.58 16.24 -12.49
C ALA A 39 -1.63 16.06 -13.66
N GLY A 40 -2.12 15.59 -14.81
CA GLY A 40 -1.49 15.81 -16.11
C GLY A 40 -0.03 15.37 -16.32
N ARG A 41 0.61 14.63 -15.40
CA ARG A 41 1.76 13.79 -15.72
C ARG A 41 1.27 12.38 -15.82
N VAL A 42 1.35 11.84 -17.04
CA VAL A 42 1.42 10.40 -17.27
C VAL A 42 2.60 9.90 -16.43
N GLU A 43 2.32 9.48 -15.20
CA GLU A 43 3.19 8.53 -14.54
C GLU A 43 2.85 7.19 -15.19
N ILE A 44 3.84 6.71 -15.94
CA ILE A 44 3.83 5.48 -16.72
C ILE A 44 3.21 4.36 -15.86
N PRO A 45 2.29 3.53 -16.39
CA PRO A 45 1.87 2.31 -15.71
C PRO A 45 3.07 1.36 -15.71
N GLY A 46 3.90 1.47 -14.67
CA GLY A 46 5.20 0.78 -14.69
C GLY A 46 6.12 1.00 -13.51
N GLU A 47 5.83 1.90 -12.56
CA GLU A 47 6.56 1.89 -11.28
C GLU A 47 5.79 1.08 -10.25
N THR A 48 5.71 -0.23 -10.54
CA THR A 48 5.95 -1.21 -9.49
C THR A 48 7.20 -0.72 -8.77
N ARG A 49 7.04 -0.18 -7.56
CA ARG A 49 8.14 -0.20 -6.59
C ARG A 49 8.62 -1.63 -6.63
N ARG A 50 9.80 -1.82 -7.23
CA ARG A 50 10.58 -3.03 -7.10
C ARG A 50 10.74 -3.17 -5.60
N ILE A 51 9.91 -4.04 -5.04
CA ILE A 51 10.31 -4.80 -3.88
C ILE A 51 11.46 -5.61 -4.49
N ASP A 52 12.70 -5.17 -4.31
CA ASP A 52 13.83 -6.07 -4.49
C ASP A 52 13.53 -7.28 -3.59
N PRO A 53 13.21 -8.46 -4.14
CA PRO A 53 13.09 -9.65 -3.33
C PRO A 53 14.51 -10.22 -3.20
N GLU A 54 15.38 -9.51 -2.49
CA GLU A 54 16.50 -10.18 -1.82
C GLU A 54 16.01 -10.76 -0.49
N SER A 55 15.08 -11.70 -0.62
CA SER A 55 14.87 -12.75 0.37
C SER A 55 15.95 -13.81 0.13
N LYS A 56 17.15 -13.58 0.66
CA LYS A 56 18.10 -14.65 0.95
C LYS A 56 18.48 -14.59 2.41
N GLY A 57 17.89 -15.51 3.16
CA GLY A 57 18.16 -15.73 4.57
C GLY A 57 17.41 -16.94 5.09
N ASP A 58 17.33 -18.01 4.30
CA ASP A 58 17.09 -19.36 4.81
C ASP A 58 18.27 -19.72 5.72
N ALA A 59 18.11 -19.48 7.02
CA ALA A 59 18.89 -20.11 8.07
C ALA A 59 17.93 -20.99 8.88
N ASP A 60 17.81 -22.22 8.39
CA ASP A 60 17.82 -23.46 9.19
C ASP A 60 17.44 -23.30 10.66
N VAL A 61 16.17 -23.55 11.00
CA VAL A 61 15.80 -24.04 12.32
C VAL A 61 14.80 -25.17 12.15
N GLU A 62 15.24 -26.25 11.50
CA GLU A 62 14.65 -27.56 11.77
C GLU A 62 15.50 -28.27 12.83
N ARG A 63 14.78 -28.77 13.85
CA ARG A 63 15.10 -30.01 14.58
C ARG A 63 15.95 -29.90 15.83
N CYS A 64 15.30 -29.51 16.93
CA CYS A 64 15.62 -30.06 18.25
C CYS A 64 14.40 -30.76 18.89
N ARG A 65 13.79 -31.71 18.18
CA ARG A 65 12.86 -32.69 18.77
C ARG A 65 13.45 -34.09 18.69
N LYS A 66 14.42 -34.39 19.56
CA LYS A 66 14.78 -35.77 19.96
C LYS A 66 15.71 -35.81 21.19
N LEU A 67 15.20 -35.42 22.37
CA LEU A 67 15.69 -35.95 23.65
C LEU A 67 14.50 -36.18 24.62
N ILE A 68 13.50 -36.93 24.16
CA ILE A 68 12.63 -37.70 25.06
C ILE A 68 13.27 -39.08 25.18
N ARG A 69 14.37 -39.20 25.94
CA ARG A 69 14.82 -40.48 26.52
C ARG A 69 15.91 -40.24 27.58
N GLY A 70 15.50 -40.34 28.84
CA GLY A 70 16.34 -40.31 30.04
C GLY A 70 16.21 -38.99 30.80
N ARG A 71 15.84 -38.92 32.07
CA ARG A 71 15.81 -39.94 33.11
C ARG A 71 14.93 -39.39 34.24
N THR A 72 13.77 -39.99 34.44
CA THR A 72 13.11 -40.12 35.74
C THR A 72 14.00 -41.00 36.60
N THR A 73 14.62 -40.46 37.63
CA THR A 73 14.69 -41.02 39.00
C THR A 73 15.32 -39.99 39.92
#